data_AF-A0A194W3A9-F1
#
_entry.id   AF-A0A194W3A9-F1
#
_cell.length_a   1.000
_cell.length_b   1.000
_cell.length_c   1.000
_cell.angle_alpha   90.00
_cell.angle_beta   90.00
_cell.angle_gamma   90.00
#
_symmetry.space_group_name_H-M   'P 1'
#
loop_
_entity.id
_entity.type
_entity.pdbx_description
1 polymer ?
#
loop_
_entity_poly.entity_id
_entity_poly.type
_entity_poly.pdbx_seq_one_letter_code
_entity_poly.pdbx_strand_id
1 'polypeptide(L)'
;MAKLYNPKVHCRHSGHASLQHDDAAETWPESSPILVDPNGNLKLVVDAERVLFRVDANALRRSSKVFDAMLFRGFRESEQGSDWTVELPEDDAWAMQTLLHAAHANFADIPKTMDLSELYSLTVLTNKYDMTHCLQPWAHKWASPVNNPSLHNPVVDRDVEEMDIERIWVLHEFGMYRSFEDMIVGVALNATATPDGDIQIWVTESSEPDRTDRVLAKLNDTDVLIDSKVLGQFISFNLPLKADCTGAEGVEGL
;
A
#
# COMPACT_ATOMS: atom_id res chain seq x y z
N MET A 1 0.97 -0.71 18.96
CA MET A 1 2.24 -1.35 18.56
C MET A 1 2.28 -1.27 17.04
N ALA A 2 3.13 -0.42 16.47
CA ALA A 2 3.28 -0.31 15.02
C ALA A 2 3.95 -1.59 14.51
N LYS A 3 3.27 -2.34 13.64
CA LYS A 3 3.87 -3.43 12.89
C LYS A 3 4.60 -2.80 11.70
N LEU A 4 5.91 -3.00 11.62
CA LEU A 4 6.71 -2.65 10.46
C LEU A 4 6.25 -3.53 9.29
N TYR A 5 5.66 -2.91 8.28
CA TYR A 5 5.29 -3.51 7.01
C TYR A 5 6.56 -3.73 6.16
N ASN A 6 6.71 -4.93 5.56
CA ASN A 6 7.83 -5.27 4.68
C ASN A 6 7.34 -6.24 3.58
N PRO A 7 7.06 -5.76 2.36
CA PRO A 7 6.61 -6.61 1.28
C PRO A 7 7.80 -7.34 0.64
N LYS A 8 7.74 -8.68 0.64
CA LYS A 8 8.73 -9.53 -0.04
C LYS A 8 8.58 -9.41 -1.55
N VAL A 9 9.51 -8.72 -2.20
CA VAL A 9 9.67 -8.76 -3.65
C VAL A 9 10.32 -10.09 -4.07
N HIS A 10 9.67 -10.79 -4.99
CA HIS A 10 10.07 -12.10 -5.49
C HIS A 10 11.26 -11.96 -6.46
N CYS A 11 12.49 -12.00 -5.91
CA CYS A 11 13.71 -11.92 -6.71
C CYS A 11 14.09 -13.31 -7.30
N ARG A 12 13.87 -13.50 -8.61
CA ARG A 12 14.31 -14.69 -9.33
C ARG A 12 15.84 -14.72 -9.44
N HIS A 13 16.45 -15.73 -8.85
CA HIS A 13 17.88 -15.97 -8.93
C HIS A 13 18.25 -16.76 -10.19
N SER A 14 19.33 -16.36 -10.86
CA SER A 14 20.29 -17.30 -11.46
C SER A 14 21.65 -16.65 -11.74
N GLY A 15 22.73 -17.32 -11.29
CA GLY A 15 24.02 -17.32 -11.98
C GLY A 15 25.20 -16.56 -11.37
N HIS A 16 25.93 -17.23 -10.47
CA HIS A 16 27.35 -17.08 -10.09
C HIS A 16 28.27 -16.13 -10.89
N ALA A 17 28.92 -15.20 -10.18
CA ALA A 17 30.34 -14.87 -10.35
C ALA A 17 30.91 -14.21 -9.07
N SER A 18 32.09 -14.66 -8.64
CA SER A 18 32.75 -14.25 -7.39
C SER A 18 33.48 -12.91 -7.49
N LEU A 19 33.43 -12.18 -6.37
CA LEU A 19 34.40 -11.21 -5.84
C LEU A 19 34.72 -9.96 -6.68
N GLN A 20 34.15 -8.85 -6.24
CA GLN A 20 34.87 -7.59 -6.03
C GLN A 20 34.19 -6.84 -4.88
N HIS A 21 34.99 -6.41 -3.90
CA HIS A 21 34.60 -5.39 -2.94
C HIS A 21 34.55 -4.08 -3.73
N ASP A 22 33.39 -3.80 -4.30
CA ASP A 22 33.11 -2.48 -4.84
C ASP A 22 32.66 -1.62 -3.66
N ASP A 23 33.60 -0.81 -3.15
CA ASP A 23 33.28 0.39 -2.40
C ASP A 23 32.48 1.30 -3.33
N ALA A 24 31.16 1.05 -3.40
CA ALA A 24 30.23 1.91 -4.12
C ALA A 24 30.31 3.29 -3.47
N ALA A 25 31.07 4.18 -4.11
CA ALA A 25 31.08 5.59 -3.78
C ALA A 25 29.63 6.05 -3.75
N GLU A 26 29.20 6.47 -2.58
CA GLU A 26 27.87 6.99 -2.26
C GLU A 26 27.57 8.16 -3.22
N THR A 27 26.94 7.86 -4.35
CA THR A 27 26.64 8.85 -5.39
C THR A 27 25.48 9.69 -4.91
N TRP A 28 25.80 10.85 -4.34
CA TRP A 28 24.84 11.87 -3.97
C TRP A 28 24.07 12.36 -5.21
N PRO A 29 22.77 12.65 -5.10
CA PRO A 29 21.99 13.16 -6.22
C PRO A 29 22.60 14.49 -6.72
N GLU A 30 22.90 14.56 -8.02
CA GLU A 30 23.43 15.78 -8.66
C GLU A 30 22.37 16.88 -8.83
N SER A 31 21.08 16.55 -8.62
CA SER A 31 19.96 17.47 -8.78
C SER A 31 19.81 18.43 -7.58
N SER A 32 19.37 19.65 -7.87
CA SER A 32 19.01 20.61 -6.82
C SER A 32 17.79 20.10 -6.04
N PRO A 33 17.75 20.27 -4.72
CA PRO A 33 16.65 19.77 -3.90
C PRO A 33 15.32 20.44 -4.25
N ILE A 34 14.24 19.66 -4.21
CA ILE A 34 12.88 20.19 -4.16
C ILE A 34 12.69 20.89 -2.81
N LEU A 35 12.48 22.20 -2.84
CA LEU A 35 12.35 23.03 -1.64
C LEU A 35 10.90 23.02 -1.16
N VAL A 36 10.57 22.13 -0.22
CA VAL A 36 9.28 22.15 0.49
C VAL A 36 9.31 23.24 1.57
N ASP A 37 10.44 23.38 2.27
CA ASP A 37 10.74 24.51 3.13
C ASP A 37 12.11 25.12 2.75
N PRO A 38 12.16 26.36 2.26
CA PRO A 38 13.42 27.06 1.94
C PRO A 38 14.38 27.20 3.14
N ASN A 39 13.84 27.25 4.36
CA ASN A 39 14.60 27.32 5.61
C ASN A 39 14.73 25.96 6.29
N GLY A 40 14.33 24.88 5.61
CA GLY A 40 14.37 23.52 6.14
C GLY A 40 15.75 23.12 6.63
N ASN A 41 15.77 22.33 7.71
CA ASN A 41 16.96 21.85 8.39
C ASN A 41 17.22 20.35 8.17
N LEU A 42 16.36 19.67 7.40
CA LEU A 42 16.46 18.25 7.09
C LEU A 42 16.39 18.04 5.58
N LYS A 43 17.20 17.12 5.08
CA LYS A 43 17.13 16.59 3.73
C LYS A 43 16.58 15.17 3.75
N LEU A 44 15.63 14.88 2.87
CA LEU A 44 15.15 13.53 2.63
C LEU A 44 15.60 13.09 1.24
N VAL A 45 16.28 11.96 1.15
CA VAL A 45 16.59 11.29 -0.12
C VAL A 45 15.58 10.16 -0.26
N VAL A 46 14.65 10.28 -1.18
CA VAL A 46 13.50 9.39 -1.32
C VAL A 46 13.64 8.63 -2.63
N ASP A 47 13.06 7.43 -2.69
CA ASP A 47 13.03 6.53 -3.84
C ASP A 47 14.40 6.04 -4.36
N ALA A 48 14.37 5.14 -5.35
CA ALA A 48 15.56 4.59 -5.98
C ALA A 48 16.28 5.60 -6.90
N GLU A 49 15.57 6.61 -7.40
CA GLU A 49 16.11 7.72 -8.19
C GLU A 49 16.77 8.80 -7.30
N ARG A 50 16.65 8.66 -5.97
CA ARG A 50 17.26 9.52 -4.95
C ARG A 50 16.76 10.96 -5.07
N VAL A 51 15.46 11.15 -5.22
CA VAL A 51 14.82 12.47 -5.22
C VAL A 51 15.07 13.16 -3.88
N LEU A 52 15.69 14.35 -3.94
CA LEU A 52 16.11 15.10 -2.78
C LEU A 52 15.07 16.18 -2.40
N PHE A 53 14.55 16.12 -1.18
CA PHE A 53 13.67 17.14 -0.61
C PHE A 53 14.35 17.90 0.52
N ARG A 54 14.10 19.20 0.62
CA ARG A 54 14.47 20.02 1.79
C ARG A 54 13.22 20.43 2.57
N VAL A 55 13.21 20.09 3.87
CA VAL A 55 12.03 20.14 4.75
C VAL A 55 12.38 20.64 6.16
N ASP A 56 11.39 21.07 6.94
CA ASP A 56 11.49 21.30 8.38
C ASP A 56 11.23 20.00 9.15
N ALA A 57 12.24 19.48 9.85
CA ALA A 57 12.10 18.28 10.66
C ALA A 57 11.02 18.43 11.75
N ASN A 58 10.80 19.65 12.25
CA ASN A 58 9.78 19.88 13.27
C ASN A 58 8.36 19.81 12.69
N ALA A 59 8.15 20.19 11.43
CA ALA A 59 6.87 20.02 10.73
C ALA A 59 6.52 18.54 10.62
N LEU A 60 7.49 17.70 10.25
CA LEU A 60 7.30 16.24 10.21
C LEU A 60 7.02 15.66 11.59
N ARG A 61 7.81 16.04 12.60
CA ARG A 61 7.63 15.61 13.98
C ARG A 61 6.25 15.94 14.55
N ARG A 62 5.72 17.12 14.23
CA ARG A 62 4.37 17.54 14.65
C ARG A 62 3.28 16.72 13.95
N SER A 63 3.53 16.32 12.72
CA SER A 63 2.54 15.68 11.84
C SER A 63 2.60 14.15 11.89
N SER A 64 3.64 13.56 12.47
CA SER A 64 3.84 12.11 12.47
C SER A 64 4.56 11.64 13.71
N LYS A 65 3.96 10.68 14.42
CA LYS A 65 4.63 9.98 15.52
C LYS A 65 5.78 9.10 15.02
N VAL A 66 5.71 8.63 13.78
CA VAL A 66 6.76 7.81 13.15
C VAL A 66 7.98 8.68 12.87
N PHE A 67 7.80 9.85 12.24
CA PHE A 67 8.91 10.80 12.06
C PHE A 67 9.41 11.36 13.40
N ASP A 68 8.54 11.58 14.40
CA ASP A 68 9.01 11.95 15.76
C ASP A 68 9.92 10.90 16.36
N ALA A 69 9.57 9.62 16.24
CA ALA A 69 10.43 8.54 16.68
C ALA A 69 11.74 8.50 15.88
N MET A 70 11.64 8.43 14.56
CA MET A 70 12.78 8.28 13.64
C MET A 70 13.80 9.42 13.79
N LEU A 71 13.34 10.67 13.79
CA LEU A 71 14.21 11.84 13.70
C LEU A 71 14.71 12.34 15.07
N PHE A 72 14.10 11.94 16.18
CA PHE A 72 14.39 12.55 17.50
C PHE A 72 14.55 11.56 18.66
N ARG A 73 14.36 10.25 18.46
CA ARG A 73 14.42 9.26 19.56
C ARG A 73 15.60 8.29 19.51
N GLY A 74 16.73 8.74 18.95
CA GLY A 74 18.00 8.02 19.06
C GLY A 74 18.24 6.94 17.99
N PHE A 75 17.51 6.99 16.88
CA PHE A 75 17.85 6.21 15.70
C PHE A 75 19.01 6.85 14.94
N ARG A 76 19.60 6.14 13.98
CA ARG A 76 20.68 6.68 13.14
C ARG A 76 20.24 7.96 12.42
N GLU A 77 18.98 7.99 12.01
CA GLU A 77 18.30 9.12 11.37
C GLU A 77 18.18 10.35 12.27
N SER A 78 18.43 10.21 13.58
CA SER A 78 18.42 11.33 14.55
C SER A 78 19.78 12.00 14.74
N GLU A 79 20.82 11.55 14.05
CA GLU A 79 22.15 12.15 14.09
C GLU A 79 22.19 13.48 13.30
N GLN A 80 21.93 14.57 14.02
CA GLN A 80 21.88 15.93 13.48
C GLN A 80 23.30 16.47 13.22
N GLY A 81 23.89 16.06 12.09
CA GLY A 81 25.12 16.64 11.57
C GLY A 81 24.91 18.00 10.90
N SER A 82 26.00 18.60 10.39
CA SER A 82 25.91 19.82 9.58
C SER A 82 25.13 19.64 8.27
N ASP A 83 24.94 18.39 7.85
CA ASP A 83 24.17 18.00 6.67
C ASP A 83 23.15 16.90 7.00
N TRP A 84 22.22 17.20 7.91
CA TRP A 84 21.25 16.22 8.39
C TRP A 84 20.39 15.67 7.23
N THR A 85 20.69 14.44 6.84
CA THR A 85 20.08 13.75 5.70
C THR A 85 19.57 12.38 6.13
N VAL A 86 18.38 12.02 5.66
CA VAL A 86 17.76 10.71 5.91
C VAL A 86 17.40 10.07 4.57
N GLU A 87 17.80 8.82 4.39
CA GLU A 87 17.50 8.04 3.18
C GLU A 87 16.27 7.17 3.38
N LEU A 88 15.35 7.24 2.42
CA LEU A 88 14.07 6.54 2.35
C LEU A 88 13.90 5.93 0.94
N PRO A 89 14.81 5.03 0.50
CA PRO A 89 14.86 4.57 -0.89
C PRO A 89 13.67 3.68 -1.29
N GLU A 90 12.91 3.17 -0.33
CA GLU A 90 11.74 2.31 -0.54
C GLU A 90 10.43 3.10 -0.68
N ASP A 91 10.47 4.41 -0.43
CA ASP A 91 9.28 5.26 -0.47
C ASP A 91 9.09 5.89 -1.85
N ASP A 92 7.83 6.02 -2.27
CA ASP A 92 7.47 6.72 -3.50
C ASP A 92 7.65 8.24 -3.35
N ALA A 93 8.46 8.85 -4.22
CA ALA A 93 8.78 10.27 -4.11
C ALA A 93 7.59 11.18 -4.42
N TRP A 94 6.67 10.80 -5.31
CA TRP A 94 5.50 11.60 -5.63
C TRP A 94 4.52 11.67 -4.43
N ALA A 95 4.25 10.52 -3.82
CA ALA A 95 3.42 10.41 -2.62
C ALA A 95 4.07 11.14 -1.45
N MET A 96 5.40 10.99 -1.29
CA MET A 96 6.16 11.70 -0.27
C MET A 96 6.08 13.20 -0.48
N GLN A 97 6.30 13.70 -1.70
CA GLN A 97 6.18 15.12 -2.01
C GLN A 97 4.82 15.68 -1.58
N THR A 98 3.72 15.00 -1.94
CA THR A 98 2.36 15.41 -1.55
C THR A 98 2.21 15.48 -0.04
N LEU A 99 2.67 14.45 0.68
CA LEU A 99 2.61 14.37 2.13
C LEU A 99 3.42 15.48 2.81
N LEU A 100 4.59 15.79 2.26
CA LEU A 100 5.46 16.86 2.72
C LEU A 100 4.81 18.23 2.53
N HIS A 101 4.21 18.51 1.37
CA HIS A 101 3.47 19.78 1.16
C HIS A 101 2.30 19.90 2.15
N ALA A 102 1.58 18.81 2.45
CA ALA A 102 0.50 18.84 3.43
C ALA A 102 1.01 19.16 4.84
N ALA A 103 2.10 18.52 5.27
CA ALA A 103 2.73 18.74 6.57
C ALA A 103 3.31 20.16 6.75
N HIS A 104 3.71 20.80 5.66
CA HIS A 104 4.25 22.17 5.65
C HIS A 104 3.20 23.25 5.33
N ALA A 105 1.93 22.88 5.21
CA ALA A 105 0.84 23.79 4.85
C ALA A 105 0.98 24.46 3.47
N ASN A 106 1.69 23.84 2.54
CA ASN A 106 1.84 24.27 1.15
C ASN A 106 0.64 23.82 0.31
N PHE A 107 -0.56 24.24 0.68
CA PHE A 107 -1.82 23.72 0.11
C PHE A 107 -2.02 24.00 -1.38
N ALA A 108 -1.30 24.99 -1.94
CA ALA A 108 -1.35 25.30 -3.36
C ALA A 108 -0.74 24.18 -4.24
N ASP A 109 0.18 23.40 -3.67
CA ASP A 109 0.89 22.32 -4.35
C ASP A 109 0.21 20.95 -4.15
N ILE A 110 -0.91 20.91 -3.43
CA ILE A 110 -1.68 19.69 -3.23
C ILE A 110 -2.55 19.40 -4.47
N PRO A 111 -2.46 18.20 -5.07
CA PRO A 111 -3.25 17.87 -6.26
C PRO A 111 -4.75 18.02 -6.05
N LYS A 112 -5.46 18.57 -7.04
CA LYS A 112 -6.91 18.80 -6.97
C LYS A 112 -7.73 17.52 -7.21
N THR A 113 -7.13 16.59 -7.93
CA THR A 113 -7.67 15.31 -8.37
C THR A 113 -6.53 14.29 -8.32
N MET A 114 -6.87 13.03 -8.10
CA MET A 114 -5.93 11.92 -8.13
C MET A 114 -6.66 10.70 -8.71
N ASP A 115 -5.93 9.86 -9.43
CA ASP A 115 -6.43 8.55 -9.84
C ASP A 115 -6.25 7.48 -8.74
N LEU A 116 -6.68 6.25 -9.01
CA LEU A 116 -6.60 5.15 -8.04
C LEU A 116 -5.15 4.81 -7.66
N SER A 117 -4.23 4.78 -8.62
CA SER A 117 -2.83 4.40 -8.38
C SER A 117 -2.16 5.46 -7.50
N GLU A 118 -2.39 6.73 -7.81
CA GLU A 118 -1.94 7.87 -6.99
C GLU A 118 -2.50 7.81 -5.57
N LEU A 119 -3.82 7.56 -5.42
CA LEU A 119 -4.45 7.43 -4.10
C LEU A 119 -3.91 6.23 -3.31
N TYR A 120 -3.66 5.11 -3.98
CA TYR A 120 -3.12 3.91 -3.35
C TYR A 120 -1.70 4.16 -2.84
N SER A 121 -0.79 4.64 -3.67
CA SER A 121 0.59 4.99 -3.28
C SER A 121 0.60 5.99 -2.10
N LEU A 122 -0.26 7.00 -2.16
CA LEU A 122 -0.37 8.00 -1.10
C LEU A 122 -0.88 7.41 0.23
N THR A 123 -1.91 6.56 0.17
CA THR A 123 -2.50 5.95 1.37
C THR A 123 -1.61 4.89 2.01
N VAL A 124 -0.85 4.13 1.23
CA VAL A 124 0.22 3.26 1.75
C VAL A 124 1.24 4.09 2.55
N LEU A 125 1.67 5.21 1.98
CA LEU A 125 2.65 6.09 2.63
C LEU A 125 2.10 6.75 3.90
N THR A 126 0.85 7.24 3.86
CA THR A 126 0.26 7.88 5.04
C THR A 126 -0.01 6.90 6.16
N ASN A 127 -0.34 5.65 5.84
CA ASN A 127 -0.43 4.57 6.83
C ASN A 127 0.94 4.29 7.46
N LYS A 128 2.00 4.15 6.64
CA LYS A 128 3.39 3.91 7.09
C LYS A 128 3.87 4.97 8.08
N TYR A 129 3.55 6.24 7.81
CA TYR A 129 4.01 7.37 8.63
C TYR A 129 2.98 7.88 9.66
N ASP A 130 1.80 7.26 9.79
CA ASP A 130 0.71 7.72 10.67
C ASP A 130 0.29 9.18 10.36
N MET A 131 0.10 9.51 9.07
CA MET A 131 -0.13 10.87 8.57
C MET A 131 -1.45 11.05 7.79
N THR A 132 -2.34 10.07 7.79
CA THR A 132 -3.61 10.15 7.05
C THR A 132 -4.48 11.34 7.48
N HIS A 133 -4.36 11.73 8.75
CA HIS A 133 -5.02 12.92 9.29
C HIS A 133 -4.59 14.24 8.61
N CYS A 134 -3.36 14.31 8.06
CA CYS A 134 -2.88 15.47 7.32
C CYS A 134 -3.64 15.66 6.00
N LEU A 135 -4.16 14.57 5.41
CA LEU A 135 -4.81 14.58 4.09
C LEU A 135 -6.34 14.66 4.15
N GLN A 136 -6.92 14.56 5.35
CA GLN A 136 -8.37 14.61 5.57
C GLN A 136 -9.09 15.77 4.86
N PRO A 137 -8.53 17.00 4.74
CA PRO A 137 -9.19 18.09 4.02
C PRO A 137 -9.51 17.79 2.55
N TRP A 138 -8.76 16.88 1.91
CA TRP A 138 -8.92 16.54 0.50
C TRP A 138 -9.42 15.11 0.27
N ALA A 139 -9.20 14.21 1.23
CA ALA A 139 -9.52 12.78 1.14
C ALA A 139 -10.92 12.50 0.58
N HIS A 140 -11.97 13.12 1.17
CA HIS A 140 -13.34 12.90 0.71
C HIS A 140 -13.59 13.38 -0.73
N LYS A 141 -12.95 14.49 -1.12
CA LYS A 141 -13.08 14.99 -2.49
C LYS A 141 -12.39 14.03 -3.46
N TRP A 142 -11.14 13.66 -3.20
CA TRP A 142 -10.41 12.73 -4.06
C TRP A 142 -11.14 11.40 -4.19
N ALA A 143 -11.52 10.77 -3.09
CA ALA A 143 -12.19 9.48 -3.05
C ALA A 143 -13.73 9.57 -3.25
N SER A 144 -14.26 10.65 -3.81
CA SER A 144 -15.69 10.76 -4.07
C SER A 144 -16.10 10.01 -5.35
N PRO A 145 -17.34 9.49 -5.44
CA PRO A 145 -17.83 8.84 -6.65
C PRO A 145 -17.83 9.74 -7.90
N VAL A 146 -17.81 11.06 -7.70
CA VAL A 146 -17.75 12.03 -8.80
C VAL A 146 -16.35 12.10 -9.39
N ASN A 147 -15.31 12.07 -8.56
CA ASN A 147 -13.92 12.18 -9.02
C ASN A 147 -13.29 10.82 -9.33
N ASN A 148 -13.69 9.77 -8.62
CA ASN A 148 -13.18 8.41 -8.77
C ASN A 148 -14.33 7.39 -8.81
N PRO A 149 -15.18 7.38 -9.85
CA PRO A 149 -16.32 6.45 -9.94
C PRO A 149 -15.88 4.99 -9.83
N SER A 150 -14.76 4.62 -10.47
CA SER A 150 -14.20 3.26 -10.44
C SER A 150 -13.84 2.78 -9.05
N LEU A 151 -13.49 3.68 -8.12
CA LEU A 151 -13.17 3.33 -6.72
C LEU A 151 -14.37 2.70 -6.00
N HIS A 152 -15.59 3.00 -6.44
CA HIS A 152 -16.82 2.56 -5.79
C HIS A 152 -17.55 1.43 -6.53
N ASN A 153 -16.96 0.89 -7.60
CA ASN A 153 -17.57 -0.20 -8.35
C ASN A 153 -17.57 -1.47 -7.49
N PRO A 154 -18.74 -2.04 -7.15
CA PRO A 154 -18.79 -3.23 -6.32
C PRO A 154 -18.26 -4.45 -7.08
N VAL A 155 -17.70 -5.41 -6.33
CA VAL A 155 -17.30 -6.72 -6.85
C VAL A 155 -18.54 -7.61 -6.88
N VAL A 156 -19.17 -7.77 -8.05
CA VAL A 156 -20.40 -8.58 -8.23
C VAL A 156 -20.19 -9.55 -9.38
N ASP A 157 -20.46 -10.83 -9.13
CA ASP A 157 -20.45 -11.90 -10.13
C ASP A 157 -19.18 -11.97 -11.00
N ARG A 158 -18.02 -11.59 -10.43
CA ARG A 158 -16.70 -11.65 -11.08
C ARG A 158 -15.59 -11.97 -10.08
N ASP A 159 -14.46 -12.38 -10.62
CA ASP A 159 -13.24 -12.59 -9.84
C ASP A 159 -12.69 -11.29 -9.27
N VAL A 160 -11.98 -11.41 -8.14
CA VAL A 160 -11.28 -10.30 -7.49
C VAL A 160 -10.03 -10.00 -8.29
N GLU A 161 -9.82 -8.73 -8.60
CA GLU A 161 -8.60 -8.25 -9.26
C GLU A 161 -7.71 -7.55 -8.24
N GLU A 162 -6.40 -7.45 -8.52
CA GLU A 162 -5.46 -6.70 -7.67
C GLU A 162 -5.95 -5.27 -7.40
N MET A 163 -6.53 -4.63 -8.42
CA MET A 163 -7.15 -3.31 -8.32
C MET A 163 -8.27 -3.24 -7.27
N ASP A 164 -9.00 -4.33 -7.01
CA ASP A 164 -10.02 -4.33 -5.96
C ASP A 164 -9.40 -4.25 -4.56
N ILE A 165 -8.22 -4.85 -4.36
CA ILE A 165 -7.48 -4.75 -3.11
C ILE A 165 -6.99 -3.31 -2.88
N GLU A 166 -6.44 -2.68 -3.92
CA GLU A 166 -6.02 -1.26 -3.85
C GLU A 166 -7.20 -0.34 -3.51
N ARG A 167 -8.36 -0.55 -4.14
CA ARG A 167 -9.57 0.22 -3.85
C ARG A 167 -10.04 0.01 -2.41
N ILE A 168 -10.06 -1.23 -1.90
CA ILE A 168 -10.40 -1.53 -0.49
C ILE A 168 -9.47 -0.74 0.45
N TRP A 169 -8.17 -0.76 0.17
CA TRP A 169 -7.16 -0.04 0.95
C TRP A 169 -7.45 1.46 0.99
N VAL A 170 -7.61 2.09 -0.17
CA VAL A 170 -7.90 3.53 -0.29
C VAL A 170 -9.20 3.90 0.44
N LEU A 171 -10.27 3.12 0.21
CA LEU A 171 -11.57 3.35 0.82
C LEU A 171 -11.50 3.26 2.35
N HIS A 172 -10.79 2.27 2.88
CA HIS A 172 -10.59 2.13 4.33
C HIS A 172 -9.79 3.29 4.91
N GLU A 173 -8.61 3.56 4.34
CA GLU A 173 -7.67 4.55 4.89
C GLU A 173 -8.30 5.95 4.92
N PHE A 174 -9.07 6.31 3.89
CA PHE A 174 -9.81 7.59 3.87
C PHE A 174 -11.17 7.57 4.57
N GLY A 175 -11.61 6.44 5.13
CA GLY A 175 -12.86 6.35 5.89
C GLY A 175 -14.14 6.39 5.04
N MET A 176 -14.07 5.94 3.79
CA MET A 176 -15.22 5.80 2.89
C MET A 176 -16.00 4.50 3.19
N TYR A 177 -16.48 4.36 4.44
CA TYR A 177 -16.93 3.08 5.00
C TYR A 177 -18.06 2.39 4.24
N ARG A 178 -19.01 3.12 3.64
CA ARG A 178 -20.10 2.49 2.87
C ARG A 178 -19.58 1.70 1.67
N SER A 179 -18.74 2.33 0.85
CA SER A 179 -18.16 1.67 -0.32
C SER A 179 -17.14 0.62 0.07
N PHE A 180 -16.42 0.82 1.18
CA PHE A 180 -15.54 -0.20 1.75
C PHE A 180 -16.34 -1.45 2.14
N GLU A 181 -17.45 -1.30 2.87
CA GLU A 181 -18.34 -2.40 3.26
C GLU A 181 -18.91 -3.13 2.04
N ASP A 182 -19.42 -2.39 1.04
CA ASP A 182 -19.94 -2.98 -0.20
C ASP A 182 -18.89 -3.83 -0.93
N MET A 183 -17.64 -3.33 -0.98
CA MET A 183 -16.51 -4.03 -1.59
C MET A 183 -16.09 -5.27 -0.83
N ILE A 184 -15.97 -5.18 0.50
CA ILE A 184 -15.66 -6.33 1.35
C ILE A 184 -16.74 -7.41 1.24
N VAL A 185 -18.02 -7.03 1.20
CA VAL A 185 -19.11 -7.99 1.00
C VAL A 185 -19.00 -8.67 -0.36
N GLY A 186 -18.72 -7.90 -1.42
CA GLY A 186 -18.49 -8.45 -2.75
C GLY A 186 -17.34 -9.46 -2.79
N VAL A 187 -16.21 -9.12 -2.17
CA VAL A 187 -15.06 -10.04 -2.05
C VAL A 187 -15.42 -11.29 -1.23
N ALA A 188 -16.14 -11.12 -0.11
CA ALA A 188 -16.55 -12.22 0.76
C ALA A 188 -17.56 -13.18 0.08
N LEU A 189 -18.41 -12.68 -0.81
CA LEU A 189 -19.33 -13.52 -1.61
C LEU A 189 -18.61 -14.33 -2.69
N ASN A 190 -17.45 -13.87 -3.15
CA ASN A 190 -16.60 -14.57 -4.12
C ASN A 190 -15.48 -15.38 -3.46
N ALA A 191 -15.38 -15.33 -2.14
CA ALA A 191 -14.42 -16.09 -1.35
C ALA A 191 -14.85 -17.55 -1.15
N THR A 192 -13.88 -18.44 -1.16
CA THR A 192 -14.03 -19.84 -0.73
C THR A 192 -13.34 -20.04 0.60
N ALA A 193 -13.99 -20.71 1.54
CA ALA A 193 -13.36 -21.12 2.79
C ALA A 193 -12.65 -22.46 2.61
N THR A 194 -11.43 -22.56 3.12
CA THR A 194 -10.72 -23.84 3.22
C THR A 194 -11.27 -24.68 4.39
N PRO A 195 -11.01 -26.00 4.41
CA PRO A 195 -11.40 -26.86 5.53
C PRO A 195 -10.84 -26.42 6.90
N ASP A 196 -9.70 -25.73 6.92
CA ASP A 196 -9.06 -25.15 8.11
C ASP A 196 -9.61 -23.77 8.51
N GLY A 197 -10.59 -23.24 7.76
CA GLY A 197 -11.28 -22.00 8.06
C GLY A 197 -10.59 -20.73 7.57
N ASP A 198 -9.57 -20.87 6.71
CA ASP A 198 -8.96 -19.73 6.03
C ASP A 198 -9.82 -19.31 4.82
N ILE A 199 -9.88 -18.01 4.56
CA ILE A 199 -10.50 -17.50 3.34
C ILE A 199 -9.48 -17.45 2.21
N GLN A 200 -9.90 -17.98 1.08
CA GLN A 200 -9.20 -17.91 -0.19
C GLN A 200 -10.04 -17.14 -1.19
N ILE A 201 -9.40 -16.23 -1.92
CA ILE A 201 -10.00 -15.52 -3.05
C ILE A 201 -9.26 -15.91 -4.32
N TRP A 202 -10.00 -16.05 -5.42
CA TRP A 202 -9.41 -16.18 -6.74
C TRP A 202 -9.02 -14.79 -7.21
N VAL A 203 -7.71 -14.57 -7.34
CA VAL A 203 -7.14 -13.36 -7.90
C VAL A 203 -6.70 -13.66 -9.32
N THR A 204 -7.12 -12.82 -10.26
CA THR A 204 -6.58 -12.88 -11.63
C THR A 204 -5.30 -12.08 -11.68
N GLU A 205 -4.15 -12.74 -11.88
CA GLU A 205 -2.91 -12.02 -12.17
C GLU A 205 -3.02 -11.45 -13.59
N SER A 206 -2.88 -10.14 -13.74
CA SER A 206 -2.91 -9.50 -15.06
C SER A 206 -1.60 -9.79 -15.82
N SER A 207 -1.44 -11.02 -16.30
CA SER A 207 -0.37 -11.37 -17.24
C SER A 207 -0.99 -11.93 -18.52
N GLU A 208 -1.06 -11.04 -19.51
CA GLU A 208 -1.50 -11.28 -20.90
C GLU A 208 -3.03 -11.48 -21.12
N PRO A 209 -3.62 -10.84 -22.15
CA PRO A 209 -5.07 -10.85 -22.39
C PRO A 209 -5.66 -12.21 -22.82
N ASP A 210 -4.82 -13.24 -23.01
CA ASP A 210 -5.22 -14.57 -23.48
C ASP A 210 -4.91 -15.69 -22.47
N ARG A 211 -4.41 -15.34 -21.28
CA ARG A 211 -4.05 -16.31 -20.23
C ARG A 211 -4.53 -15.86 -18.84
N THR A 212 -5.70 -16.35 -18.46
CA THR A 212 -6.25 -16.17 -17.10
C THR A 212 -5.59 -17.16 -16.14
N ASP A 213 -4.36 -16.89 -15.73
CA ASP A 213 -3.75 -17.62 -14.61
C ASP A 213 -4.43 -17.11 -13.31
N ARG A 214 -5.34 -17.93 -12.76
CA ARG A 214 -6.03 -17.64 -11.49
C ARG A 214 -5.17 -18.16 -10.35
N VAL A 215 -4.73 -17.25 -9.47
CA VAL A 215 -3.99 -17.60 -8.27
C VAL A 215 -4.92 -17.50 -7.08
N LEU A 216 -4.77 -18.45 -6.18
CA LEU A 216 -5.57 -18.55 -4.99
C LEU A 216 -4.80 -17.89 -3.84
N ALA A 217 -5.24 -16.71 -3.43
CA ALA A 217 -4.61 -15.90 -2.38
C ALA A 217 -5.34 -16.08 -1.05
N LYS A 218 -4.60 -16.31 0.04
CA LYS A 218 -5.20 -16.30 1.39
C LYS A 218 -5.43 -14.85 1.80
N LEU A 219 -6.61 -14.54 2.33
CA LEU A 219 -6.94 -13.19 2.77
C LEU A 219 -5.99 -12.68 3.88
N ASN A 220 -5.51 -13.59 4.74
CA ASN A 220 -4.51 -13.28 5.76
C ASN A 220 -3.14 -12.85 5.19
N ASP A 221 -2.85 -13.22 3.94
CA ASP A 221 -1.60 -12.88 3.26
C ASP A 221 -1.74 -11.58 2.44
N THR A 222 -2.96 -11.04 2.30
CA THR A 222 -3.27 -9.83 1.50
C THR A 222 -3.29 -8.52 2.29
N ASP A 223 -2.82 -8.53 3.55
CA ASP A 223 -2.86 -7.38 4.48
C ASP A 223 -4.25 -6.74 4.66
N VAL A 224 -5.32 -7.42 4.25
CA VAL A 224 -6.71 -6.97 4.40
C VAL A 224 -7.09 -6.95 5.88
N LEU A 225 -7.69 -5.85 6.31
CA LEU A 225 -7.95 -5.49 7.72
C LEU A 225 -8.89 -6.41 8.51
N ILE A 226 -9.46 -7.42 7.87
CA ILE A 226 -10.41 -8.32 8.50
C ILE A 226 -9.75 -9.68 8.67
N ASP A 227 -9.62 -10.11 9.92
CA ASP A 227 -9.09 -11.44 10.26
C ASP A 227 -9.88 -12.50 9.48
N SER A 228 -9.19 -13.27 8.64
CA SER A 228 -9.84 -14.22 7.74
C SER A 228 -10.67 -15.26 8.48
N LYS A 229 -10.36 -15.54 9.76
CA LYS A 229 -11.11 -16.49 10.58
C LYS A 229 -12.48 -15.95 10.97
N VAL A 230 -12.59 -14.63 11.18
CA VAL A 230 -13.85 -13.97 11.55
C VAL A 230 -14.81 -13.98 10.36
N LEU A 231 -14.33 -13.63 9.17
CA LEU A 231 -15.13 -13.73 7.94
C LEU A 231 -15.39 -15.20 7.55
N GLY A 232 -14.42 -16.10 7.73
CA GLY A 232 -14.54 -17.51 7.36
C GLY A 232 -15.64 -18.21 8.16
N GLN A 233 -15.74 -17.90 9.45
CA GLN A 233 -16.86 -18.33 10.29
C GLN A 233 -18.18 -17.74 9.79
N PHE A 234 -18.25 -16.44 9.50
CA PHE A 234 -19.47 -15.80 9.01
C PHE A 234 -19.99 -16.42 7.71
N ILE A 235 -19.11 -16.72 6.75
CA ILE A 235 -19.43 -17.36 5.47
C ILE A 235 -19.88 -18.82 5.70
N SER A 236 -19.12 -19.59 6.49
CA SER A 236 -19.45 -20.99 6.81
C SER A 236 -20.82 -21.15 7.49
N PHE A 237 -21.24 -20.18 8.29
CA PHE A 237 -22.52 -20.20 9.00
C PHE A 237 -23.72 -19.67 8.18
N ASN A 238 -23.50 -18.77 7.20
CA ASN A 238 -24.60 -18.01 6.59
C ASN A 238 -24.80 -18.23 5.09
N LEU A 239 -23.88 -18.89 4.40
CA LEU A 239 -24.02 -19.19 2.96
C LEU A 239 -24.12 -20.71 2.75
N PRO A 240 -25.12 -21.21 1.99
CA PRO A 240 -25.12 -22.60 1.58
C PRO A 240 -23.90 -22.79 0.66
N LEU A 241 -22.86 -23.44 1.18
CA LEU A 241 -21.69 -23.89 0.44
C LEU A 241 -22.18 -24.51 -0.88
N LYS A 242 -21.85 -23.90 -2.02
CA LYS A 242 -21.93 -24.62 -3.30
C LYS A 242 -20.93 -25.76 -3.18
N ALA A 243 -21.47 -26.96 -3.00
CA ALA A 243 -20.71 -28.18 -2.83
C ALA A 243 -19.68 -28.36 -3.94
N ASP A 244 -18.50 -28.81 -3.52
CA ASP A 244 -17.36 -29.20 -4.34
C ASP A 244 -17.74 -30.00 -5.58
N CYS A 245 -17.18 -29.61 -6.72
CA CYS A 245 -16.95 -30.53 -7.83
C CYS A 245 -15.73 -31.41 -7.52
N THR A 246 -15.87 -32.35 -6.59
CA THR A 246 -15.01 -33.55 -6.55
C THR A 246 -15.83 -34.73 -7.03
N GLY A 247 -15.52 -35.23 -8.22
CA GLY A 247 -16.22 -36.38 -8.78
C GLY A 247 -15.72 -36.77 -10.16
N ALA A 248 -14.58 -37.46 -10.22
CA ALA A 248 -14.35 -38.54 -11.18
C ALA A 248 -13.04 -39.29 -10.85
N GLU A 249 -13.08 -40.17 -9.85
CA GLU A 249 -12.28 -41.40 -9.88
C GLU A 249 -13.24 -42.59 -9.96
N GLY A 250 -12.98 -43.50 -10.90
CA GLY A 250 -13.37 -44.91 -10.82
C GLY A 250 -14.58 -45.34 -11.64
N VAL A 251 -14.33 -45.88 -12.83
CA VAL A 251 -15.09 -47.04 -13.33
C VAL A 251 -14.07 -48.08 -13.80
N GLU A 252 -13.79 -49.07 -12.94
CA GLU A 252 -13.25 -50.36 -13.34
C GLU A 252 -14.38 -51.26 -13.89
N GLY A 253 -14.05 -52.05 -14.91
CA GLY A 253 -14.58 -53.41 -15.06
C GLY A 253 -15.57 -53.66 -16.19
N LEU A 254 -15.05 -54.08 -17.35
CA LEU A 254 -15.35 -55.37 -18.00
C LEU A 254 -14.26 -55.70 -19.04
#